data_AF-A0A6M0QT83-F1
#
_entry.id   AF-A0A6M0QT83-F1
#
_cell.length_a   1.000
_cell.length_b   1.000
_cell.length_c   1.000
_cell.angle_alpha   90.00
_cell.angle_beta   90.00
_cell.angle_gamma   90.00
#
_symmetry.space_group_name_H-M   'P 1'
#
loop_
_entity.id
_entity.type
_entity.pdbx_description
1 polymer ?
#
loop_
_entity_poly.entity_id
_entity_poly.type
_entity_poly.pdbx_seq_one_letter_code
_entity_poly.pdbx_strand_id
1 'polypeptide(L)'
;MVRLSVLALSVSVSAPVLAQVPAPEGTTAIAIGEFTGTGDPGSDVLGASLGEILLVDAVQMLDTNGAFADCPAIVVEWKRRRDVQAEIDLQQGEAFDPATRVTPGQLIAPSVMITGATSIEGGLASYVVEMRSHPDGQVIKSFTGTTAEAAIRDLGPEIARQLLDTLCPKGWTAKGGTVGGGPGVDITGSVAALEVPFELSGTFQGGTVLFSYSPTDTASGRVSYTFSGSGVTGTGTGSYTATPQPDGTVRLEQTTTGCVDGIANSCRTVTDVVTLTPESR
;
A
#
# COMPACT_ATOMS: atom_id res chain seq x y z
N MET A 1 27.57 15.16 -57.08
CA MET A 1 27.23 15.23 -55.64
C MET A 1 26.65 13.88 -55.23
N VAL A 2 27.40 13.07 -54.48
CA VAL A 2 26.95 11.76 -53.98
C VAL A 2 26.58 11.93 -52.52
N ARG A 3 25.30 11.70 -52.15
CA ARG A 3 24.82 11.70 -50.77
C ARG A 3 25.09 10.33 -50.15
N LEU A 4 25.94 10.30 -49.13
CA LEU A 4 26.19 9.12 -48.30
C LEU A 4 25.15 9.10 -47.17
N SER A 5 24.19 8.18 -47.22
CA SER A 5 23.23 7.95 -46.13
C SER A 5 23.83 6.95 -45.16
N VAL A 6 24.17 7.41 -43.95
CA VAL A 6 24.60 6.55 -42.84
C VAL A 6 23.34 6.03 -42.14
N LEU A 7 23.01 4.75 -42.33
CA LEU A 7 22.05 4.06 -41.48
C LEU A 7 22.71 3.79 -40.12
N ALA A 8 22.25 4.48 -39.08
CA ALA A 8 22.56 4.12 -37.71
C ALA A 8 21.70 2.91 -37.30
N LEU A 9 22.32 1.74 -37.20
CA LEU A 9 21.72 0.57 -36.58
C LEU A 9 21.64 0.81 -35.07
N SER A 10 20.47 1.15 -34.54
CA SER A 10 20.22 1.17 -33.09
C SER A 10 20.03 -0.27 -32.61
N VAL A 11 21.08 -0.88 -32.09
CA VAL A 11 20.98 -2.16 -31.37
C VAL A 11 20.44 -1.85 -29.98
N SER A 12 19.15 -2.13 -29.75
CA SER A 12 18.56 -2.09 -28.41
C SER A 12 19.11 -3.25 -27.59
N VAL A 13 20.19 -3.00 -26.85
CA VAL A 13 20.67 -3.94 -25.83
C VAL A 13 19.63 -3.94 -24.72
N SER A 14 18.74 -4.94 -24.72
CA SER A 14 17.84 -5.18 -23.60
C SER A 14 18.74 -5.60 -22.44
N ALA A 15 18.87 -4.72 -21.43
CA ALA A 15 19.59 -5.08 -20.22
C ALA A 15 18.97 -6.36 -19.64
N PRO A 16 19.77 -7.34 -19.18
CA PRO A 16 19.23 -8.54 -18.58
C PRO A 16 18.31 -8.15 -17.43
N VAL A 17 17.05 -8.58 -17.52
CA VAL A 17 16.09 -8.43 -16.43
C VAL A 17 16.65 -9.24 -15.26
N LEU A 18 16.97 -8.56 -14.16
CA LEU A 18 17.42 -9.21 -12.93
C LEU A 18 16.39 -10.28 -12.55
N ALA A 19 16.80 -11.51 -12.32
CA ALA A 19 15.89 -12.55 -11.87
C ALA A 19 15.39 -12.17 -10.47
N GLN A 20 14.08 -11.96 -10.33
CA GLN A 20 13.45 -11.59 -9.07
C GLN A 20 12.40 -12.61 -8.66
N VAL A 21 12.26 -12.83 -7.36
CA VAL A 21 11.15 -13.58 -6.78
C VAL A 21 10.12 -12.62 -6.20
N PRO A 22 8.83 -12.98 -6.20
CA PRO A 22 7.82 -12.22 -5.49
C PRO A 22 8.15 -12.19 -3.98
N ALA A 23 7.65 -11.17 -3.29
CA ALA A 23 7.66 -11.15 -1.83
C ALA A 23 6.89 -12.36 -1.27
N PRO A 24 7.18 -12.81 -0.03
CA PRO A 24 6.37 -13.81 0.65
C PRO A 24 4.89 -13.41 0.66
N GLU A 25 3.98 -14.39 0.59
CA GLU A 25 2.54 -14.13 0.61
C GLU A 25 2.14 -13.33 1.85
N GLY A 26 1.27 -12.33 1.65
CA GLY A 26 0.84 -11.41 2.72
C GLY A 26 1.90 -10.39 3.17
N THR A 27 3.09 -10.36 2.55
CA THR A 27 4.16 -9.42 2.91
C THR A 27 4.30 -8.28 1.90
N THR A 28 4.39 -7.03 2.38
CA THR A 28 4.72 -5.86 1.55
C THR A 28 6.23 -5.70 1.44
N ALA A 29 6.80 -5.79 0.22
CA ALA A 29 8.22 -5.53 -0.01
C ALA A 29 8.45 -4.06 -0.41
N ILE A 30 9.16 -3.32 0.44
CA ILE A 30 9.40 -1.89 0.32
C ILE A 30 10.82 -1.66 -0.20
N ALA A 31 10.97 -0.93 -1.29
CA ALA A 31 12.27 -0.42 -1.75
C ALA A 31 12.35 1.09 -1.54
N ILE A 32 13.49 1.56 -1.02
CA ILE A 32 13.86 2.98 -1.07
C ILE A 32 14.68 3.20 -2.35
N GLY A 33 14.11 3.96 -3.27
CA GLY A 33 14.65 4.25 -4.58
C GLY A 33 15.59 5.46 -4.59
N GLU A 34 15.65 6.12 -5.74
CA GLU A 34 16.48 7.31 -5.90
C GLU A 34 15.86 8.52 -5.20
N PHE A 35 16.70 9.24 -4.47
CA PHE A 35 16.39 10.55 -3.93
C PHE A 35 17.32 11.59 -4.54
N THR A 36 16.74 12.65 -5.08
CA THR A 36 17.47 13.71 -5.78
C THR A 36 17.37 15.03 -5.02
N GLY A 37 18.29 15.95 -5.30
CA GLY A 37 18.23 17.29 -4.71
C GLY A 37 18.66 18.38 -5.67
N THR A 38 17.95 19.51 -5.66
CA THR A 38 18.22 20.67 -6.52
C THR A 38 18.29 21.98 -5.72
N GLY A 39 18.91 23.03 -6.28
CA GLY A 39 19.00 24.35 -5.64
C GLY A 39 20.42 24.70 -5.20
N ASP A 40 20.56 25.18 -3.97
CA ASP A 40 21.84 25.61 -3.40
C ASP A 40 22.91 24.49 -3.36
N PRO A 41 24.21 24.81 -3.39
CA PRO A 41 25.28 23.81 -3.31
C PRO A 41 25.12 22.85 -2.12
N GLY A 42 25.14 21.54 -2.40
CA GLY A 42 24.91 20.50 -1.40
C GLY A 42 23.49 19.94 -1.35
N SER A 43 22.56 20.47 -2.17
CA SER A 43 21.21 19.94 -2.29
C SER A 43 21.16 18.47 -2.68
N ASP A 44 22.06 18.03 -3.56
CA ASP A 44 22.21 16.64 -4.01
C ASP A 44 22.53 15.69 -2.84
N VAL A 45 23.45 16.10 -1.96
CA VAL A 45 23.81 15.36 -0.75
C VAL A 45 22.61 15.28 0.20
N LEU A 46 21.84 16.36 0.33
CA LEU A 46 20.67 16.40 1.22
C LEU A 46 19.54 15.48 0.73
N GLY A 47 19.25 15.48 -0.58
CA GLY A 47 18.30 14.54 -1.17
C GLY A 47 18.70 13.09 -0.90
N ALA A 48 19.94 12.72 -1.25
CA ALA A 48 20.45 11.38 -1.01
C ALA A 48 20.44 11.00 0.49
N SER A 49 20.75 11.95 1.37
CA SER A 49 20.74 11.73 2.83
C SER A 49 19.33 11.44 3.34
N LEU A 50 18.30 12.13 2.82
CA LEU A 50 16.91 11.86 3.21
C LEU A 50 16.51 10.42 2.88
N GLY A 51 16.87 9.93 1.68
CA GLY A 51 16.60 8.54 1.31
C GLY A 51 17.25 7.53 2.26
N GLU A 52 18.52 7.73 2.62
CA GLU A 52 19.22 6.86 3.58
C GLU A 52 18.62 6.91 4.99
N ILE A 53 18.23 8.10 5.46
CA ILE A 53 17.55 8.26 6.76
C ILE A 53 16.23 7.49 6.77
N LEU A 54 15.40 7.65 5.72
CA LEU A 54 14.14 6.93 5.59
C LEU A 54 14.34 5.41 5.56
N LEU A 55 15.39 4.93 4.88
CA LEU A 55 15.76 3.51 4.88
C LEU A 55 16.06 3.02 6.29
N VAL A 56 16.92 3.72 7.02
CA VAL A 56 17.31 3.34 8.38
C VAL A 56 16.12 3.38 9.34
N ASP A 57 15.33 4.45 9.30
CA ASP A 57 14.17 4.60 10.17
C ASP A 57 13.09 3.55 9.88
N ALA A 58 12.80 3.26 8.60
CA ALA A 58 11.85 2.21 8.23
C ALA A 58 12.30 0.84 8.73
N VAL A 59 13.60 0.49 8.58
CA VAL A 59 14.15 -0.76 9.09
C VAL A 59 14.05 -0.85 10.61
N GLN A 60 14.38 0.22 11.34
CA GLN A 60 14.28 0.24 12.80
C GLN A 60 12.83 0.12 13.28
N MET A 61 11.89 0.76 12.57
CA MET A 61 10.47 0.72 12.91
C MET A 61 9.83 -0.65 12.65
N LEU A 62 10.28 -1.37 11.62
CA LEU A 62 9.84 -2.73 11.27
C LEU A 62 10.56 -3.85 12.03
N ASP A 63 11.64 -3.54 12.76
CA ASP A 63 12.31 -4.54 13.59
C ASP A 63 11.36 -5.09 14.67
N THR A 64 11.69 -6.26 15.20
CA THR A 64 10.94 -7.02 16.21
C THR A 64 10.56 -6.23 17.47
N ASN A 65 11.28 -5.14 17.78
CA ASN A 65 10.98 -4.25 18.91
C ASN A 65 10.53 -2.84 18.47
N GLY A 66 10.32 -2.63 17.18
CA GLY A 66 9.90 -1.36 16.58
C GLY A 66 8.39 -1.11 16.71
N ALA A 67 7.98 0.12 16.39
CA ALA A 67 6.58 0.55 16.46
C ALA A 67 5.66 -0.16 15.43
N PHE A 68 6.26 -0.83 14.44
CA PHE A 68 5.59 -1.56 13.37
C PHE A 68 6.04 -3.03 13.32
N ALA A 69 6.47 -3.61 14.44
CA ALA A 69 6.97 -4.99 14.53
C ALA A 69 5.96 -6.07 14.08
N ASP A 70 4.66 -5.77 14.14
CA ASP A 70 3.55 -6.60 13.70
C ASP A 70 3.13 -6.33 12.25
N CYS A 71 3.75 -5.35 11.57
CA CYS A 71 3.50 -5.14 10.15
C CYS A 71 4.19 -6.23 9.33
N PRO A 72 3.45 -6.94 8.45
CA PRO A 72 4.05 -7.87 7.51
C PRO A 72 4.68 -7.09 6.34
N ALA A 73 5.74 -6.34 6.62
CA ALA A 73 6.51 -5.62 5.62
C ALA A 73 8.00 -5.90 5.77
N ILE A 74 8.71 -5.90 4.64
CA ILE A 74 10.16 -6.07 4.59
C ILE A 74 10.76 -4.97 3.74
N VAL A 75 11.93 -4.46 4.14
CA VAL A 75 12.69 -3.52 3.32
C VAL A 75 13.68 -4.30 2.47
N VAL A 76 13.69 -4.05 1.17
CA VAL A 76 14.56 -4.73 0.20
C VAL A 76 15.61 -3.76 -0.36
N GLU A 77 16.85 -4.26 -0.51
CA GLU A 77 17.93 -3.50 -1.12
C GLU A 77 17.63 -3.24 -2.61
N TRP A 78 17.64 -1.97 -2.98
CA TRP A 78 17.36 -1.54 -4.35
C TRP A 78 18.51 -0.74 -4.97
N LYS A 79 19.10 0.18 -4.21
CA LYS A 79 20.14 1.09 -4.68
C LYS A 79 21.39 0.34 -5.15
N ARG A 80 21.77 -0.72 -4.45
CA ARG A 80 22.94 -1.56 -4.73
C ARG A 80 22.59 -2.86 -5.43
N ARG A 81 21.37 -2.99 -5.97
CA ARG A 81 20.89 -4.26 -6.53
C ARG A 81 21.76 -4.78 -7.69
N ARG A 82 22.34 -3.88 -8.50
CA ARG A 82 23.28 -4.26 -9.56
C ARG A 82 24.58 -4.84 -9.00
N ASP A 83 25.11 -4.25 -7.94
CA ASP A 83 26.32 -4.75 -7.29
C ASP A 83 26.06 -6.12 -6.65
N VAL A 84 24.91 -6.27 -5.99
CA VAL A 84 24.49 -7.56 -5.43
C VAL A 84 24.33 -8.61 -6.52
N GLN A 85 23.74 -8.27 -7.66
CA GLN A 85 23.66 -9.22 -8.78
C GLN A 85 25.05 -9.57 -9.34
N ALA A 86 25.92 -8.58 -9.54
CA ALA A 86 27.26 -8.82 -10.05
C ALA A 86 28.05 -9.75 -9.11
N GLU A 87 27.87 -9.60 -7.80
CA GLU A 87 28.45 -10.51 -6.80
C GLU A 87 27.83 -11.92 -6.87
N ILE A 88 26.51 -12.05 -7.02
CA ILE A 88 25.85 -13.36 -7.22
C ILE A 88 26.38 -14.05 -8.48
N ASP A 89 26.53 -13.31 -9.57
CA ASP A 89 27.04 -13.81 -10.86
C ASP A 89 28.50 -14.24 -10.74
N LEU A 90 29.32 -13.43 -10.04
CA LEU A 90 30.72 -13.74 -9.76
C LEU A 90 30.84 -15.06 -8.96
N GLN A 91 29.98 -15.25 -7.96
CA GLN A 91 29.93 -16.48 -7.17
C GLN A 91 29.55 -17.73 -7.98
N GLN A 92 28.96 -17.60 -9.16
CA GLN A 92 28.68 -18.75 -10.02
C GLN A 92 29.93 -19.26 -10.77
N GLY A 93 31.04 -18.52 -10.74
CA GLY A 93 32.29 -18.88 -11.38
C GLY A 93 33.00 -20.08 -10.73
N GLU A 94 33.94 -20.68 -11.47
CA GLU A 94 34.72 -21.85 -11.01
C GLU A 94 35.58 -21.58 -9.77
N ALA A 95 35.87 -20.31 -9.48
CA ALA A 95 36.69 -19.91 -8.35
C ALA A 95 35.98 -20.00 -6.98
N PHE A 96 34.67 -20.24 -6.95
CA PHE A 96 33.87 -20.29 -5.72
C PHE A 96 33.37 -21.71 -5.44
N ASP A 97 33.42 -22.13 -4.18
CA ASP A 97 32.89 -23.41 -3.71
C ASP A 97 31.38 -23.49 -4.00
N PRO A 98 30.90 -24.46 -4.82
CA PRO A 98 29.49 -24.68 -5.09
C PRO A 98 28.60 -24.75 -3.86
N ALA A 99 29.10 -25.25 -2.73
CA ALA A 99 28.31 -25.42 -1.51
C ALA A 99 27.99 -24.11 -0.79
N THR A 100 28.72 -23.02 -1.06
CA THR A 100 28.57 -21.72 -0.39
C THR A 100 27.99 -20.64 -1.29
N ARG A 101 27.64 -20.96 -2.54
CA ARG A 101 27.14 -19.97 -3.50
C ARG A 101 25.75 -19.48 -3.09
N VAL A 102 25.53 -18.18 -3.23
CA VAL A 102 24.17 -17.64 -3.21
C VAL A 102 23.41 -18.21 -4.41
N THR A 103 22.18 -18.67 -4.17
CA THR A 103 21.33 -19.20 -5.23
C THR A 103 20.85 -18.03 -6.10
N PRO A 104 21.07 -18.06 -7.43
CA PRO A 104 20.58 -17.00 -8.31
C PRO A 104 19.06 -16.84 -8.25
N GLY A 105 18.59 -15.63 -8.53
CA GLY A 105 17.16 -15.32 -8.59
C GLY A 105 16.46 -15.14 -7.25
N GLN A 106 17.20 -15.05 -6.13
CA GLN A 106 16.62 -14.84 -4.80
C GLN A 106 16.36 -13.38 -4.43
N LEU A 107 16.60 -12.43 -5.33
CA LEU A 107 16.36 -11.01 -5.04
C LEU A 107 14.85 -10.73 -5.07
N ILE A 108 14.31 -10.27 -3.94
CA ILE A 108 12.87 -9.98 -3.83
C ILE A 108 12.51 -8.74 -4.66
N ALA A 109 11.46 -8.85 -5.48
CA ALA A 109 10.87 -7.71 -6.18
C ALA A 109 10.13 -6.82 -5.17
N PRO A 110 10.35 -5.50 -5.15
CA PRO A 110 9.52 -4.62 -4.33
C PRO A 110 8.08 -4.61 -4.86
N SER A 111 7.11 -4.57 -3.96
CA SER A 111 5.72 -4.23 -4.29
C SER A 111 5.50 -2.72 -4.24
N VAL A 112 6.33 -2.01 -3.48
CA VAL A 112 6.27 -0.55 -3.27
C VAL A 112 7.65 0.06 -3.44
N MET A 113 7.71 1.15 -4.19
CA MET A 113 8.91 1.97 -4.40
C MET A 113 8.71 3.34 -3.76
N ILE A 114 9.63 3.75 -2.90
CA ILE A 114 9.63 5.07 -2.26
C ILE A 114 10.75 5.90 -2.88
N THR A 115 10.41 6.99 -3.55
CA THR A 115 11.36 7.92 -4.17
C THR A 115 11.15 9.32 -3.63
N GLY A 116 12.13 10.21 -3.79
CA GLY A 116 11.93 11.59 -3.37
C GLY A 116 12.80 12.61 -4.08
N ALA A 117 12.46 13.86 -3.84
CA ALA A 117 13.21 15.01 -4.30
C ALA A 117 13.21 16.08 -3.20
N THR A 118 14.32 16.77 -3.04
CA THR A 118 14.44 17.95 -2.18
C THR A 118 14.85 19.17 -3.02
N SER A 119 14.38 20.36 -2.66
CA SER A 119 14.94 21.60 -3.21
C SER A 119 15.29 22.56 -2.09
N ILE A 120 16.39 23.30 -2.25
CA ILE A 120 16.86 24.28 -1.25
C ILE A 120 16.92 25.65 -1.89
N GLU A 121 16.25 26.60 -1.25
CA GLU A 121 16.27 28.00 -1.65
C GLU A 121 16.15 28.89 -0.42
N GLY A 122 17.12 29.78 -0.22
CA GLY A 122 17.06 30.78 0.85
C GLY A 122 17.06 30.19 2.27
N GLY A 123 17.77 29.08 2.48
CA GLY A 123 17.85 28.38 3.78
C GLY A 123 16.61 27.57 4.15
N LEU A 124 15.64 27.45 3.25
CA LEU A 124 14.50 26.56 3.36
C LEU A 124 14.70 25.35 2.47
N ALA A 125 14.33 24.17 2.97
CA ALA A 125 14.28 22.95 2.20
C ALA A 125 12.82 22.53 1.97
N SER A 126 12.44 22.40 0.70
CA SER A 126 11.20 21.76 0.27
C SER A 126 11.47 20.29 -0.04
N TYR A 127 10.52 19.42 0.24
CA TYR A 127 10.64 17.99 -0.10
C TYR A 127 9.35 17.45 -0.69
N VAL A 128 9.51 16.44 -1.53
CA VAL A 128 8.46 15.56 -2.04
C VAL A 128 8.94 14.13 -1.87
N VAL A 129 8.17 13.30 -1.17
CA VAL A 129 8.41 11.85 -1.06
C VAL A 129 7.19 11.15 -1.62
N GLU A 130 7.38 10.29 -2.61
CA GLU A 130 6.32 9.55 -3.27
C GLU A 130 6.48 8.06 -3.00
N MET A 131 5.39 7.47 -2.53
CA MET A 131 5.17 6.04 -2.48
C MET A 131 4.43 5.63 -3.74
N ARG A 132 5.03 4.72 -4.51
CA ARG A 132 4.49 4.22 -5.77
C ARG A 132 4.37 2.70 -5.74
N SER A 133 3.34 2.16 -6.36
CA SER A 133 3.26 0.74 -6.65
C SER A 133 4.35 0.34 -7.65
N HIS A 134 4.85 -0.88 -7.53
CA HIS A 134 5.84 -1.46 -8.43
C HIS A 134 5.32 -2.78 -9.01
N PRO A 135 5.48 -3.03 -10.33
CA PRO A 135 6.23 -2.24 -11.33
C PRO A 135 5.42 -1.18 -12.09
N ASP A 136 4.13 -1.07 -11.86
CA ASP A 136 3.18 -0.20 -12.56
C ASP A 136 3.42 1.31 -12.33
N GLY A 137 4.04 1.69 -11.23
CA GLY A 137 4.50 3.05 -10.97
C GLY A 137 3.40 4.04 -10.58
N GLN A 138 2.19 3.55 -10.24
CA GLN A 138 1.10 4.41 -9.81
C GLN A 138 1.41 5.01 -8.44
N VAL A 139 1.12 6.29 -8.27
CA VAL A 139 1.32 6.97 -6.97
C VAL A 139 0.24 6.50 -6.00
N ILE A 140 0.68 5.88 -4.90
CA ILE A 140 -0.16 5.51 -3.76
C ILE A 140 -0.28 6.72 -2.82
N LYS A 141 0.84 7.36 -2.50
CA LYS A 141 0.84 8.52 -1.61
C LYS A 141 1.97 9.47 -1.94
N SER A 142 1.72 10.75 -1.77
CA SER A 142 2.74 11.79 -1.86
C SER A 142 2.75 12.59 -0.56
N PHE A 143 3.93 12.75 0.01
CA PHE A 143 4.22 13.57 1.18
C PHE A 143 5.00 14.78 0.71
N THR A 144 4.48 15.96 0.98
CA THR A 144 5.14 17.21 0.59
C THR A 144 5.21 18.13 1.79
N GLY A 145 6.27 18.93 1.85
CA GLY A 145 6.43 19.87 2.94
C GLY A 145 7.60 20.82 2.73
N THR A 146 7.69 21.79 3.63
CA THR A 146 8.78 22.76 3.70
C THR A 146 9.27 22.85 5.14
N THR A 147 10.58 22.99 5.32
CA THR A 147 11.21 23.13 6.63
C THR A 147 12.47 23.98 6.50
N ALA A 148 13.08 24.34 7.63
CA ALA A 148 14.42 24.90 7.62
C ALA A 148 15.41 23.84 7.11
N GLU A 149 16.38 24.23 6.28
CA GLU A 149 17.37 23.30 5.72
C GLU A 149 18.04 22.42 6.79
N ALA A 150 18.40 23.03 7.92
CA ALA A 150 19.03 22.33 9.04
C ALA A 150 18.14 21.25 9.69
N ALA A 151 16.82 21.36 9.55
CA ALA A 151 15.83 20.49 10.20
C ALA A 151 15.33 19.36 9.28
N ILE A 152 15.73 19.31 8.00
CA ILE A 152 15.22 18.28 7.08
C ILE A 152 15.56 16.86 7.51
N ARG A 153 16.69 16.67 8.20
CA ARG A 153 17.14 15.37 8.70
C ARG A 153 16.25 14.86 9.84
N ASP A 154 15.66 15.77 10.60
CA ASP A 154 14.77 15.44 11.73
C ASP A 154 13.38 15.00 11.25
N LEU A 155 13.06 15.18 9.97
CA LEU A 155 11.80 14.73 9.38
C LEU A 155 11.78 13.24 9.05
N GLY A 156 12.95 12.59 9.00
CA GLY A 156 13.10 11.17 8.66
C GLY A 156 12.13 10.26 9.42
N PRO A 157 12.14 10.28 10.77
CA PRO A 157 11.28 9.40 11.56
C PRO A 157 9.80 9.67 11.34
N GLU A 158 9.40 10.92 11.14
CA GLU A 158 8.00 11.26 10.93
C GLU A 158 7.51 10.85 9.55
N ILE A 159 8.30 11.10 8.50
CA ILE A 159 7.97 10.65 7.14
C ILE A 159 7.97 9.12 7.08
N ALA A 160 8.95 8.44 7.68
CA ALA A 160 9.00 6.98 7.75
C ALA A 160 7.77 6.39 8.47
N ARG A 161 7.34 7.01 9.58
CA ARG A 161 6.10 6.62 10.28
C ARG A 161 4.88 6.75 9.36
N GLN A 162 4.70 7.90 8.70
CA GLN A 162 3.56 8.12 7.82
C GLN A 162 3.54 7.18 6.60
N LEU A 163 4.72 6.85 6.06
CA LEU A 163 4.89 5.84 5.02
C LEU A 163 4.43 4.47 5.55
N LEU A 164 4.90 4.06 6.72
CA LEU A 164 4.53 2.77 7.30
C LEU A 164 3.07 2.72 7.74
N ASP A 165 2.47 3.80 8.26
CA ASP A 165 1.03 3.85 8.57
C ASP A 165 0.17 3.64 7.33
N THR A 166 0.63 4.11 6.17
CA THR A 166 -0.06 3.91 4.89
C THR A 166 0.02 2.44 4.45
N LEU A 167 1.12 1.74 4.75
CA LEU A 167 1.36 0.34 4.34
C LEU A 167 0.90 -0.69 5.37
N CYS A 168 0.83 -0.28 6.64
CA CYS A 168 0.69 -1.12 7.82
C CYS A 168 -0.39 -0.58 8.77
N PRO A 169 -1.62 -0.31 8.29
CA PRO A 169 -2.63 0.30 9.13
C PRO A 169 -2.98 -0.61 10.31
N LYS A 170 -3.22 -0.01 11.47
CA LYS A 170 -3.59 -0.75 12.70
C LYS A 170 -5.00 -1.35 12.63
N GLY A 171 -5.77 -0.83 11.69
CA GLY A 171 -7.17 -1.14 11.47
C GLY A 171 -7.75 -0.12 10.52
N TRP A 172 -9.06 -0.14 10.39
CA TRP A 172 -9.80 0.70 9.48
C TRP A 172 -11.04 1.22 10.16
N THR A 173 -11.33 2.50 10.00
CA THR A 173 -12.64 3.04 10.34
C THR A 173 -13.54 2.94 9.11
N ALA A 174 -14.70 2.30 9.25
CA ALA A 174 -15.71 2.26 8.21
C ALA A 174 -16.56 3.53 8.25
N LYS A 175 -16.73 4.14 7.08
CA LYS A 175 -17.69 5.22 6.87
C LYS A 175 -18.30 5.09 5.48
N GLY A 176 -19.63 5.12 5.43
CA GLY A 176 -20.34 5.27 4.17
C GLY A 176 -21.66 4.52 4.16
N GLY A 177 -22.26 4.50 2.99
CA GLY A 177 -23.47 3.74 2.72
C GLY A 177 -24.38 4.51 1.78
N THR A 178 -24.44 4.02 0.55
CA THR A 178 -25.63 3.77 -0.31
C THR A 178 -25.16 3.64 -1.76
N VAL A 179 -25.58 2.60 -2.52
CA VAL A 179 -25.93 2.75 -3.96
C VAL A 179 -27.02 1.74 -4.36
N GLY A 180 -28.30 2.03 -4.10
CA GLY A 180 -29.39 1.14 -4.55
C GLY A 180 -30.82 1.55 -4.17
N GLY A 181 -31.26 2.78 -4.49
CA GLY A 181 -32.68 3.16 -4.54
C GLY A 181 -33.51 3.16 -3.24
N GLY A 182 -32.92 2.85 -2.08
CA GLY A 182 -33.56 2.90 -0.75
C GLY A 182 -33.10 4.09 0.11
N PRO A 183 -33.73 4.34 1.27
CA PRO A 183 -33.22 5.29 2.25
C PRO A 183 -31.81 4.88 2.66
N GLY A 184 -30.85 5.79 2.54
CA GLY A 184 -29.45 5.47 2.79
C GLY A 184 -29.23 4.92 4.20
N VAL A 185 -28.36 3.92 4.28
CA VAL A 185 -27.89 3.35 5.55
C VAL A 185 -26.58 4.02 5.88
N ASP A 186 -26.48 4.69 7.02
CA ASP A 186 -25.21 5.23 7.52
C ASP A 186 -24.45 4.12 8.24
N ILE A 187 -23.42 3.55 7.61
CA ILE A 187 -22.60 2.45 8.13
C ILE A 187 -21.35 3.01 8.81
N THR A 188 -21.09 2.50 10.02
CA THR A 188 -19.95 2.84 10.87
C THR A 188 -19.39 1.60 11.57
N GLY A 189 -18.12 1.64 11.95
CA GLY A 189 -17.46 0.57 12.70
C GLY A 189 -15.95 0.65 12.57
N SER A 190 -15.25 -0.24 13.28
CA SER A 190 -13.80 -0.41 13.15
C SER A 190 -13.48 -1.84 12.74
N VAL A 191 -12.52 -2.00 11.83
CA VAL A 191 -12.07 -3.29 11.29
C VAL A 191 -10.59 -3.43 11.62
N ALA A 192 -10.22 -4.36 12.49
CA ALA A 192 -8.82 -4.54 12.87
C ALA A 192 -7.97 -5.09 11.70
N ALA A 193 -8.49 -6.06 10.97
CA ALA A 193 -7.85 -6.65 9.79
C ALA A 193 -8.91 -7.17 8.81
N LEU A 194 -8.60 -7.19 7.51
CA LEU A 194 -9.58 -7.53 6.46
C LEU A 194 -9.73 -9.04 6.23
N GLU A 195 -8.77 -9.82 6.73
CA GLU A 195 -8.71 -11.27 6.64
C GLU A 195 -9.35 -12.01 7.83
N VAL A 196 -9.76 -11.27 8.88
CA VAL A 196 -10.45 -11.84 10.05
C VAL A 196 -11.91 -11.39 10.09
N PRO A 197 -12.83 -12.18 10.67
CA PRO A 197 -14.22 -11.75 10.81
C PRO A 197 -14.36 -10.40 11.54
N PHE A 198 -15.24 -9.53 11.02
CA PHE A 198 -15.52 -8.20 11.58
C PHE A 198 -17.00 -7.84 11.45
N GLU A 199 -17.42 -6.82 12.19
CA GLU A 199 -18.81 -6.33 12.18
C GLU A 199 -18.88 -4.83 11.94
N LEU A 200 -19.89 -4.40 11.18
CA LEU A 200 -20.21 -2.98 10.97
C LEU A 200 -21.67 -2.72 11.34
N SER A 201 -21.91 -1.58 11.99
CA SER A 201 -23.26 -1.15 12.38
C SER A 201 -23.77 -0.08 11.44
N GLY A 202 -25.01 -0.21 10.99
CA GLY A 202 -25.69 0.76 10.16
C GLY A 202 -26.93 1.34 10.82
N THR A 203 -27.24 2.60 10.53
CA THR A 203 -28.50 3.24 10.92
C THR A 203 -29.26 3.71 9.70
N PHE A 204 -30.58 3.56 9.70
CA PHE A 204 -31.47 4.11 8.67
C PHE A 204 -32.69 4.72 9.35
N GLN A 205 -33.54 5.43 8.58
CA GLN A 205 -34.71 6.06 9.16
C GLN A 205 -35.63 5.02 9.83
N GLY A 206 -35.72 5.08 11.16
CA GLY A 206 -36.60 4.23 11.96
C GLY A 206 -36.02 2.86 12.31
N GLY A 207 -34.73 2.61 12.10
CA GLY A 207 -34.11 1.33 12.44
C GLY A 207 -32.59 1.28 12.42
N THR A 208 -32.08 0.10 12.72
CA THR A 208 -30.65 -0.24 12.76
C THR A 208 -30.41 -1.55 12.02
N VAL A 209 -29.19 -1.73 11.56
CA VAL A 209 -28.71 -2.96 10.92
C VAL A 209 -27.34 -3.31 11.47
N LEU A 210 -27.08 -4.58 11.70
CA LEU A 210 -25.76 -5.11 12.03
C LEU A 210 -25.33 -6.01 10.88
N PHE A 211 -24.18 -5.71 10.30
CA PHE A 211 -23.52 -6.52 9.27
C PHE A 211 -22.40 -7.34 9.92
N SER A 212 -22.39 -8.64 9.70
CA SER A 212 -21.32 -9.54 10.12
C SER A 212 -20.63 -10.11 8.87
N TYR A 213 -19.32 -9.85 8.77
CA TYR A 213 -18.48 -10.21 7.63
C TYR A 213 -17.63 -11.44 7.97
N SER A 214 -17.54 -12.36 7.01
CA SER A 214 -16.70 -13.55 7.09
C SER A 214 -15.78 -13.59 5.86
N PRO A 215 -14.57 -13.04 5.97
CA PRO A 215 -13.61 -13.01 4.88
C PRO A 215 -13.25 -14.41 4.38
N THR A 216 -13.07 -14.53 3.07
CA THR A 216 -12.39 -15.69 2.46
C THR A 216 -10.90 -15.37 2.30
N ASP A 217 -10.60 -14.12 1.97
CA ASP A 217 -9.29 -13.52 1.80
C ASP A 217 -9.40 -12.00 2.07
N THR A 218 -8.32 -11.24 1.85
CA THR A 218 -8.30 -9.78 2.06
C THR A 218 -9.15 -9.00 1.05
N ALA A 219 -9.54 -9.59 -0.07
CA ALA A 219 -10.23 -8.94 -1.17
C ALA A 219 -11.70 -9.35 -1.30
N SER A 220 -12.16 -10.37 -0.57
CA SER A 220 -13.52 -10.90 -0.72
C SER A 220 -13.99 -11.73 0.47
N GLY A 221 -15.31 -11.89 0.58
CA GLY A 221 -15.91 -12.74 1.59
C GLY A 221 -17.43 -12.80 1.53
N ARG A 222 -17.99 -13.31 2.62
CA ARG A 222 -19.45 -13.38 2.83
C ARG A 222 -19.88 -12.30 3.80
N VAL A 223 -21.10 -11.82 3.63
CA VAL A 223 -21.76 -10.90 4.55
C VAL A 223 -23.11 -11.46 4.93
N SER A 224 -23.47 -11.32 6.19
CA SER A 224 -24.82 -11.52 6.69
C SER A 224 -25.24 -10.28 7.45
N TYR A 225 -26.55 -10.03 7.53
CA TYR A 225 -27.05 -8.93 8.32
C TYR A 225 -28.37 -9.25 8.99
N THR A 226 -28.58 -8.57 10.12
CA THR A 226 -29.85 -8.49 10.83
C THR A 226 -30.25 -7.04 10.92
N PHE A 227 -31.52 -6.71 10.66
CA PHE A 227 -32.04 -5.36 10.88
C PHE A 227 -33.27 -5.37 11.77
N SER A 228 -33.49 -4.26 12.44
CA SER A 228 -34.69 -4.01 13.24
C SER A 228 -35.11 -2.56 13.13
N GLY A 229 -36.41 -2.30 13.05
CA GLY A 229 -36.94 -0.95 12.94
C GLY A 229 -38.44 -0.93 12.73
N SER A 230 -39.12 0.12 13.21
CA SER A 230 -40.57 0.29 13.05
C SER A 230 -41.42 -0.94 13.40
N GLY A 231 -40.99 -1.74 14.38
CA GLY A 231 -41.71 -2.94 14.85
C GLY A 231 -41.52 -4.19 13.99
N VAL A 232 -40.63 -4.18 12.99
CA VAL A 232 -40.27 -5.35 12.19
C VAL A 232 -38.80 -5.72 12.37
N THR A 233 -38.48 -6.98 12.11
CA THR A 233 -37.12 -7.51 11.99
C THR A 233 -36.94 -8.16 10.63
N GLY A 234 -35.69 -8.36 10.25
CA GLY A 234 -35.39 -9.20 9.10
C GLY A 234 -33.92 -9.53 9.01
N THR A 235 -33.62 -10.40 8.06
CA THR A 235 -32.27 -10.91 7.85
C THR A 235 -31.94 -10.98 6.37
N GLY A 236 -30.65 -10.95 6.07
CA GLY A 236 -30.17 -11.17 4.72
C GLY A 236 -28.75 -11.68 4.68
N THR A 237 -28.35 -12.17 3.52
CA THR A 237 -27.02 -12.72 3.27
C THR A 237 -26.53 -12.33 1.89
N GLY A 238 -25.23 -12.41 1.68
CA GLY A 238 -24.62 -12.03 0.42
C GLY A 238 -23.12 -12.25 0.39
N SER A 239 -22.47 -11.52 -0.49
CA SER A 239 -21.02 -11.48 -0.66
C SER A 239 -20.54 -10.04 -0.74
N TYR A 240 -19.26 -9.84 -0.48
CA TYR A 240 -18.60 -8.57 -0.69
C TYR A 240 -17.26 -8.73 -1.40
N THR A 241 -16.81 -7.64 -2.02
CA THR A 241 -15.45 -7.44 -2.51
C THR A 241 -14.85 -6.21 -1.84
N ALA A 242 -13.55 -6.26 -1.57
CA ALA A 242 -12.76 -5.18 -1.00
C ALA A 242 -11.70 -4.78 -2.02
N THR A 243 -11.80 -3.56 -2.54
CA THR A 243 -10.88 -3.04 -3.55
C THR A 243 -10.05 -1.89 -2.97
N PRO A 244 -8.71 -2.05 -2.81
CA PRO A 244 -7.82 -0.95 -2.46
C PRO A 244 -7.97 0.21 -3.45
N GLN A 245 -7.98 1.42 -2.93
CA GLN A 245 -8.04 2.66 -3.71
C GLN A 245 -6.67 3.34 -3.73
N PRO A 246 -6.39 4.18 -4.75
CA PRO A 246 -5.11 4.88 -4.83
C PRO A 246 -4.81 5.79 -3.64
N ASP A 247 -5.83 6.27 -2.91
CA ASP A 247 -5.65 7.15 -1.75
C ASP A 247 -5.36 6.42 -0.43
N GLY A 248 -5.21 5.09 -0.48
CA GLY A 248 -5.00 4.21 0.67
C GLY A 248 -6.30 3.72 1.31
N THR A 249 -7.47 4.20 0.90
CA THR A 249 -8.75 3.67 1.39
C THR A 249 -9.07 2.30 0.76
N VAL A 250 -9.99 1.56 1.36
CA VAL A 250 -10.54 0.34 0.78
C VAL A 250 -12.02 0.53 0.49
N ARG A 251 -12.43 0.27 -0.75
CA ARG A 251 -13.83 0.27 -1.16
C ARG A 251 -14.41 -1.12 -0.99
N LEU A 252 -15.28 -1.28 0.00
CA LEU A 252 -16.02 -2.51 0.24
C LEU A 252 -17.37 -2.43 -0.49
N GLU A 253 -17.52 -3.18 -1.57
CA GLU A 253 -18.78 -3.32 -2.29
C GLU A 253 -19.45 -4.64 -1.90
N GLN A 254 -20.66 -4.58 -1.39
CA GLN A 254 -21.42 -5.75 -0.96
C GLN A 254 -22.74 -5.85 -1.73
N THR A 255 -23.13 -7.07 -2.07
CA THR A 255 -24.46 -7.35 -2.64
C THR A 255 -25.14 -8.37 -1.75
N THR A 256 -26.30 -8.00 -1.21
CA THR A 256 -27.04 -8.83 -0.24
C THR A 256 -28.49 -9.00 -0.66
N THR A 257 -29.05 -10.15 -0.34
CA THR A 257 -30.49 -10.44 -0.45
C THR A 257 -31.04 -10.71 0.93
N GLY A 258 -32.09 -10.01 1.34
CA GLY A 258 -32.75 -10.21 2.63
C GLY A 258 -34.24 -9.95 2.58
N CYS A 259 -34.95 -10.39 3.61
CA CYS A 259 -36.40 -10.35 3.73
C CYS A 259 -36.80 -9.79 5.09
N VAL A 260 -38.02 -9.23 5.16
CA VAL A 260 -38.66 -8.87 6.44
C VAL A 260 -39.36 -10.11 6.99
N ASP A 261 -39.08 -10.44 8.25
CA ASP A 261 -39.65 -11.63 8.91
C ASP A 261 -41.17 -11.52 8.97
N GLY A 262 -41.86 -12.60 8.57
CA GLY A 262 -43.32 -12.68 8.61
C GLY A 262 -44.07 -11.90 7.53
N ILE A 263 -43.38 -11.20 6.61
CA ILE A 263 -44.01 -10.48 5.50
C ILE A 263 -43.72 -11.19 4.17
N ALA A 264 -44.76 -11.75 3.55
CA ALA A 264 -44.63 -12.42 2.25
C ALA A 264 -44.18 -11.43 1.15
N ASN A 265 -43.34 -11.90 0.23
CA ASN A 265 -42.79 -11.12 -0.89
C ASN A 265 -42.01 -9.85 -0.48
N SER A 266 -41.47 -9.82 0.74
CA SER A 266 -40.68 -8.69 1.26
C SER A 266 -39.21 -8.71 0.85
N CYS A 267 -38.75 -9.79 0.21
CA CYS A 267 -37.35 -9.98 -0.10
C CYS A 267 -36.84 -9.01 -1.16
N ARG A 268 -35.66 -8.44 -0.95
CA ARG A 268 -34.99 -7.52 -1.88
C ARG A 268 -33.50 -7.80 -1.94
N THR A 269 -32.93 -7.51 -3.11
CA THR A 269 -31.48 -7.49 -3.32
C THR A 269 -31.02 -6.05 -3.37
N VAL A 270 -29.96 -5.74 -2.62
CA VAL A 270 -29.37 -4.40 -2.52
C VAL A 270 -27.86 -4.53 -2.69
N THR A 271 -27.28 -3.54 -3.36
CA THR A 271 -25.83 -3.36 -3.44
C THR A 271 -25.47 -2.10 -2.66
N ASP A 272 -24.50 -2.22 -1.75
CA ASP A 272 -23.99 -1.12 -0.94
C ASP A 272 -22.49 -0.98 -1.09
N VAL A 273 -22.01 0.25 -0.89
CA VAL A 273 -20.60 0.57 -0.89
C VAL A 273 -20.24 1.23 0.43
N VAL A 274 -19.24 0.68 1.11
CA VAL A 274 -18.65 1.20 2.34
C VAL A 274 -17.21 1.57 2.05
N THR A 275 -16.78 2.75 2.50
CA THR A 275 -15.37 3.15 2.45
C THR A 275 -14.73 2.84 3.79
N LEU A 276 -13.63 2.09 3.76
CA LEU A 276 -12.78 1.85 4.92
C LEU A 276 -11.59 2.81 4.83
N THR A 277 -11.40 3.62 5.85
CA THR A 277 -10.28 4.55 5.97
C THR A 277 -9.24 3.97 6.93
N PRO A 278 -7.95 3.91 6.55
CA PRO A 278 -6.91 3.40 7.43
C PRO A 278 -6.81 4.20 8.73
N GLU A 279 -6.65 3.50 9.85
CA GLU A 279 -6.31 4.11 11.13
C GLU A 279 -4.78 4.19 11.27
N SER A 280 -4.26 5.41 11.45
CA SER A 280 -2.86 5.63 11.79
C SER A 280 -2.54 5.05 13.18
N ARG A 281 -1.30 4.60 13.37
CA ARG A 281 -0.85 4.07 14.67
C ARG A 281 -0.60 5.14 15.73
#